data_AF-A0A0R0GKC2-F1
#
_entry.id   AF-A0A0R0GKC2-F1
#
_cell.length_a   1.000
_cell.length_b   1.000
_cell.length_c   1.000
_cell.angle_alpha   90.00
_cell.angle_beta   90.00
_cell.angle_gamma   90.00
#
_symmetry.space_group_name_H-M   'P 1'
#
loop_
_entity.id
_entity.type
_entity.pdbx_description
1 polymer ?
#
loop_
_entity_poly.entity_id
_entity_poly.type
_entity_poly.pdbx_seq_one_letter_code
_entity_poly.pdbx_strand_id
1 'polypeptide(L)'
;MGNQYHQATDGLLSLFTKANHDLSMVHHRLEKEFQQVYPDNANPMKLVSRIKKVQEDISILKGQCHELLAAKQDLIDKAQRVLVENRNLVQRMQPSLGISPSGEDDAAFTNFKQVIEEWTAQVRSKTG
;
A
#
# COMPACT_ATOMS: atom_id res chain seq x y z
N MET A 1 -73.92 -3.81 12.59
CA MET A 1 -72.60 -3.48 13.16
C MET A 1 -71.44 -4.12 12.38
N GLY A 2 -71.47 -5.38 11.95
CA GLY A 2 -70.32 -6.04 11.27
C GLY A 2 -69.85 -5.45 9.93
N ASN A 3 -70.73 -4.82 9.14
CA ASN A 3 -70.41 -4.31 7.80
C ASN A 3 -69.58 -3.00 7.81
N GLN A 4 -69.74 -2.16 8.84
CA GLN A 4 -68.99 -0.91 8.98
C GLN A 4 -67.53 -1.13 9.41
N TYR A 5 -67.28 -2.15 10.23
CA TYR A 5 -65.92 -2.50 10.65
C TYR A 5 -65.08 -3.01 9.47
N HIS A 6 -65.66 -3.81 8.58
CA HIS A 6 -64.98 -4.25 7.34
C HIS A 6 -64.65 -3.08 6.42
N GLN A 7 -65.58 -2.14 6.23
CA GLN A 7 -65.35 -0.95 5.41
C GLN A 7 -64.22 -0.05 5.96
N ALA A 8 -64.13 0.10 7.29
CA ALA A 8 -63.06 0.86 7.92
C ALA A 8 -61.69 0.15 7.79
N THR A 9 -61.65 -1.18 7.92
CA THR A 9 -60.42 -1.97 7.71
C THR A 9 -60.00 -1.98 6.24
N ASP A 10 -60.95 -2.04 5.31
CA ASP A 10 -60.69 -1.96 3.86
C ASP A 10 -60.15 -0.58 3.47
N GLY A 11 -60.69 0.48 4.07
CA GLY A 11 -60.18 1.85 3.92
C GLY A 11 -58.74 1.98 4.43
N LEU A 12 -58.42 1.39 5.58
CA LEU A 12 -57.07 1.38 6.13
C LEU A 12 -56.09 0.60 5.24
N LEU A 13 -56.51 -0.56 4.73
CA LEU A 13 -55.72 -1.37 3.80
C LEU A 13 -55.45 -0.61 2.49
N SER A 14 -56.44 0.09 1.96
CA SER A 14 -56.31 0.95 0.79
C SER A 14 -55.31 2.08 1.02
N LEU A 15 -55.36 2.74 2.18
CA LEU A 15 -54.42 3.80 2.56
C LEU A 15 -52.99 3.28 2.66
N PHE A 16 -52.76 2.13 3.30
CA PHE A 16 -51.42 1.54 3.38
C PHE A 16 -50.91 1.10 2.01
N THR A 17 -51.78 0.53 1.17
CA THR A 17 -51.42 0.14 -0.20
C THR A 17 -51.00 1.38 -1.01
N LYS A 18 -51.76 2.47 -0.89
CA LYS A 18 -51.43 3.74 -1.54
C LYS A 18 -50.13 4.33 -1.01
N ALA A 19 -49.96 4.40 0.31
CA ALA A 19 -48.74 4.92 0.92
C ALA A 19 -47.50 4.12 0.51
N ASN A 20 -47.60 2.79 0.44
CA ASN A 20 -46.53 1.93 -0.03
C ASN A 20 -46.20 2.16 -1.51
N HIS A 21 -47.23 2.34 -2.35
CA HIS A 21 -47.04 2.70 -3.76
C HIS A 21 -46.36 4.07 -3.90
N ASP A 22 -46.82 5.07 -3.16
CA ASP A 22 -46.25 6.42 -3.17
C ASP A 22 -44.77 6.41 -2.73
N LEU A 23 -44.45 5.68 -1.66
CA LEU A 23 -43.06 5.49 -1.20
C LEU A 23 -42.20 4.76 -2.25
N SER A 24 -42.75 3.76 -2.94
CA SER A 24 -42.04 3.04 -4.00
C SER A 24 -41.73 3.95 -5.20
N MET A 25 -42.67 4.83 -5.57
CA MET A 25 -42.45 5.83 -6.62
C MET A 25 -41.38 6.84 -6.22
N VAL A 26 -41.42 7.34 -4.97
CA VAL A 26 -40.40 8.26 -4.45
C VAL A 26 -39.02 7.60 -4.47
N HIS A 27 -38.91 6.37 -3.98
CA HIS A 27 -37.66 5.61 -4.00
C HIS A 27 -37.12 5.45 -5.43
N HIS A 28 -37.95 5.02 -6.37
CA HIS A 28 -37.52 4.84 -7.76
C HIS A 28 -37.05 6.15 -8.40
N ARG A 29 -37.74 7.25 -8.13
CA ARG A 29 -37.37 8.57 -8.66
C ARG A 29 -36.03 9.06 -8.08
N LEU A 30 -35.85 8.92 -6.77
CA LEU A 30 -34.59 9.27 -6.10
C LEU A 30 -33.42 8.43 -6.63
N GLU A 31 -33.62 7.13 -6.82
CA GLU A 31 -32.59 6.26 -7.40
C GLU A 31 -32.19 6.71 -8.81
N LYS A 32 -33.19 7.04 -9.65
CA LYS A 32 -32.93 7.53 -11.01
C LYS A 32 -32.19 8.86 -11.01
N GLU A 33 -32.62 9.81 -10.18
CA GLU A 33 -31.95 11.12 -10.04
C GLU A 33 -30.51 10.94 -9.51
N PHE A 34 -30.32 10.04 -8.54
CA PHE A 34 -29.00 9.71 -7.98
C PHE A 34 -28.06 9.15 -9.06
N GLN A 35 -28.52 8.19 -9.88
CA GLN A 35 -27.72 7.61 -10.96
C GLN A 35 -27.40 8.63 -12.08
N GLN A 36 -28.29 9.60 -12.32
CA GLN A 36 -28.04 10.68 -13.28
C GLN A 36 -27.00 11.68 -12.79
N VAL A 37 -27.06 12.06 -11.51
CA VAL A 37 -26.10 13.00 -10.89
C VAL A 37 -24.75 12.33 -10.66
N TYR A 38 -24.75 11.07 -10.24
CA TYR A 38 -23.56 10.31 -9.92
C TYR A 38 -23.42 9.10 -10.83
N PRO A 39 -22.80 9.27 -12.02
CA PRO A 39 -22.43 8.13 -12.85
C PRO A 39 -21.48 7.20 -12.09
N ASP A 40 -21.33 5.97 -12.58
CA ASP A 40 -20.64 4.89 -11.88
C ASP A 40 -19.23 5.21 -11.36
N ASN A 41 -18.47 6.02 -12.11
CA ASN A 41 -17.12 6.45 -11.73
C ASN A 41 -17.10 7.54 -10.64
N ALA A 42 -18.21 8.24 -10.45
CA ALA A 42 -18.41 9.34 -9.48
C ALA A 42 -19.38 8.98 -8.35
N ASN A 43 -19.96 7.78 -8.36
CA ASN A 43 -20.82 7.28 -7.29
C ASN A 43 -20.08 7.28 -5.94
N PRO A 44 -20.54 8.07 -4.94
CA PRO A 44 -19.85 8.21 -3.66
C PRO A 44 -19.61 6.88 -2.93
N MET A 45 -20.56 5.95 -3.01
CA MET A 45 -20.43 4.63 -2.36
C MET A 45 -19.32 3.80 -3.02
N LYS A 46 -19.25 3.82 -4.36
CA LYS A 46 -18.17 3.17 -5.13
C LYS A 46 -16.82 3.86 -4.93
N LEU A 47 -16.81 5.18 -4.77
CA LEU A 47 -15.58 5.92 -4.46
C LEU A 47 -15.02 5.53 -3.09
N VAL A 48 -15.87 5.45 -2.07
CA VAL A 48 -15.45 5.02 -0.73
C VAL A 48 -14.86 3.60 -0.76
N SER A 49 -15.49 2.67 -1.47
CA SER A 49 -14.94 1.30 -1.57
C SER A 49 -13.60 1.26 -2.30
N ARG A 50 -13.45 2.02 -3.39
CA ARG A 50 -12.18 2.15 -4.12
C ARG A 50 -11.09 2.80 -3.25
N ILE A 51 -11.41 3.84 -2.49
CA ILE A 51 -10.47 4.49 -1.57
C ILE A 51 -10.00 3.51 -0.50
N LYS A 52 -10.93 2.78 0.13
CA LYS A 52 -10.58 1.74 1.13
C LYS A 52 -9.64 0.69 0.55
N LYS A 53 -9.93 0.21 -0.66
CA LYS A 53 -9.05 -0.75 -1.35
C LYS A 53 -7.66 -0.17 -1.60
N VAL A 54 -7.57 1.07 -2.10
CA VAL A 54 -6.27 1.73 -2.33
C VAL A 54 -5.50 1.91 -1.02
N GLN A 55 -6.17 2.24 0.09
CA GLN A 55 -5.52 2.35 1.41
C GLN A 55 -4.96 1.00 1.89
N GLU A 56 -5.69 -0.09 1.69
CA GLU A 56 -5.24 -1.45 1.98
C GLU A 56 -4.05 -1.83 1.09
N ASP A 57 -4.17 -1.65 -0.23
CA ASP A 57 -3.11 -1.94 -1.20
C ASP A 57 -1.82 -1.15 -0.90
N ILE A 58 -1.93 0.14 -0.53
CA ILE A 58 -0.79 0.97 -0.11
C ILE A 58 -0.15 0.43 1.17
N SER A 59 -0.95 -0.03 2.12
CA SER A 59 -0.43 -0.59 3.38
C SER A 59 0.33 -1.89 3.16
N ILE A 60 -0.20 -2.77 2.29
CA ILE A 60 0.47 -4.01 1.87
C ILE A 60 1.77 -3.68 1.13
N LEU A 61 1.71 -2.79 0.14
CA LEU A 61 2.89 -2.39 -0.64
C LEU A 61 3.97 -1.78 0.25
N LYS A 62 3.59 -0.95 1.23
CA LYS A 62 4.52 -0.42 2.24
C LYS A 62 5.22 -1.56 2.97
N GLY A 63 4.49 -2.56 3.45
CA GLY A 63 5.06 -3.74 4.11
C GLY A 63 6.08 -4.46 3.22
N GLN A 64 5.69 -4.77 1.97
CA GLN A 64 6.57 -5.43 0.99
C GLN A 64 7.85 -4.62 0.70
N CYS A 65 7.75 -3.29 0.60
CA CYS A 65 8.93 -2.44 0.43
C CYS A 65 9.88 -2.51 1.64
N HIS A 66 9.36 -2.59 2.88
CA HIS A 66 10.21 -2.73 4.06
C HIS A 66 10.94 -4.08 4.07
N GLU A 67 10.24 -5.17 3.75
CA GLU A 67 10.85 -6.50 3.63
C GLU A 67 11.95 -6.53 2.56
N LEU A 68 11.67 -5.94 1.39
CA LEU A 68 12.65 -5.84 0.31
C LEU A 68 13.89 -5.02 0.71
N LEU A 69 13.70 -3.90 1.41
CA LEU A 69 14.81 -3.08 1.92
C LEU A 69 15.65 -3.84 2.95
N ALA A 70 15.00 -4.59 3.85
CA ALA A 70 15.68 -5.43 4.83
C ALA A 70 16.50 -6.53 4.15
N ALA A 71 15.92 -7.24 3.17
CA ALA A 71 16.62 -8.26 2.40
C ALA A 71 17.82 -7.68 1.61
N LYS A 72 17.65 -6.49 1.04
CA LYS A 72 18.75 -5.78 0.36
C LYS A 72 19.86 -5.41 1.33
N GLN A 73 19.53 -4.92 2.53
CA GLN A 73 20.54 -4.58 3.54
C GLN A 73 21.33 -5.82 3.97
N ASP A 74 20.65 -6.94 4.24
CA ASP A 74 21.31 -8.21 4.61
C ASP A 74 22.28 -8.69 3.51
N LEU A 75 21.88 -8.58 2.23
CA LEU A 75 22.76 -8.91 1.10
C LEU A 75 24.00 -7.99 1.05
N ILE A 76 23.81 -6.68 1.27
CA ILE A 76 24.91 -5.71 1.30
C ILE A 76 25.88 -6.03 2.45
N ASP A 77 25.36 -6.30 3.65
CA ASP A 77 26.17 -6.62 4.82
C ASP A 77 27.00 -7.90 4.60
N LYS A 78 26.39 -8.93 3.99
CA LYS A 78 27.08 -10.18 3.62
C LYS A 78 28.16 -9.94 2.57
N ALA A 79 27.85 -9.20 1.50
CA ALA A 79 28.81 -8.89 0.44
C ALA A 79 29.98 -8.06 0.98
N GLN A 80 29.71 -7.05 1.81
CA GLN A 80 30.72 -6.23 2.46
C GLN A 80 31.65 -7.08 3.33
N ARG A 81 31.11 -7.98 4.15
CA ARG A 81 31.91 -8.88 4.98
C ARG A 81 32.89 -9.70 4.13
N VAL A 82 32.38 -10.37 3.10
CA VAL A 82 33.19 -11.22 2.21
C VAL A 82 34.26 -10.40 1.48
N LEU A 83 33.93 -9.22 0.95
CA LEU A 83 34.88 -8.38 0.23
C LEU A 83 35.99 -7.86 1.14
N VAL A 84 35.66 -7.42 2.36
CA VAL A 84 36.65 -6.95 3.35
C VAL A 84 37.55 -8.09 3.81
N GLU A 85 36.97 -9.26 4.11
CA GLU A 85 37.74 -10.46 4.50
C GLU A 85 38.71 -10.89 3.39
N ASN A 86 38.24 -10.96 2.14
CA ASN A 86 39.07 -11.32 0.99
C ASN A 86 40.18 -10.28 0.75
N ARG A 87 39.87 -8.99 0.84
CA ARG A 87 40.88 -7.93 0.73
C ARG A 87 41.97 -8.09 1.81
N ASN A 88 41.56 -8.28 3.06
CA ASN A 88 42.49 -8.47 4.18
C ASN A 88 43.37 -9.73 4.01
N LEU A 89 42.84 -10.79 3.39
CA LEU A 89 43.61 -11.97 3.06
C LEU A 89 44.66 -11.67 1.98
N VAL A 90 44.26 -11.02 0.88
CA VAL A 90 45.17 -10.65 -0.22
C VAL A 90 46.26 -9.70 0.27
N GLN A 91 45.92 -8.66 1.03
CA GLN A 91 46.90 -7.72 1.61
C GLN A 91 47.93 -8.43 2.50
N ARG A 92 47.54 -9.48 3.24
CA ARG A 92 48.48 -10.28 4.04
C ARG A 92 49.40 -11.16 3.20
N MET A 93 48.98 -11.57 2.00
CA MET A 93 49.78 -12.42 1.10
C MET A 93 50.75 -11.61 0.22
N GLN A 94 50.45 -10.34 -0.07
CA GLN A 94 51.26 -9.47 -0.93
C GLN A 94 52.75 -9.38 -0.53
N PRO A 95 53.12 -9.17 0.76
CA PRO A 95 54.52 -9.10 1.17
C PRO A 95 55.29 -10.39 0.90
N SER A 96 54.66 -11.55 1.10
CA SER A 96 55.26 -12.86 0.87
C SER A 96 55.51 -13.16 -0.61
N LEU A 97 54.85 -12.43 -1.52
CA LEU A 97 55.00 -12.54 -2.97
C LEU A 97 55.89 -11.44 -3.56
N GLY A 98 56.46 -10.55 -2.71
CA GLY A 98 57.26 -9.41 -3.17
C GLY A 98 56.47 -8.33 -3.88
N ILE A 99 55.14 -8.33 -3.74
CA ILE A 99 54.24 -7.35 -4.36
C ILE A 99 54.09 -6.16 -3.41
N SER A 100 54.46 -4.96 -3.87
CA SER A 100 54.21 -3.73 -3.12
C SER A 100 52.74 -3.31 -3.27
N PRO A 101 52.08 -2.83 -2.20
CA PRO A 101 50.70 -2.33 -2.29
C PRO A 101 50.62 -1.15 -3.27
N SER A 102 49.70 -1.20 -4.24
CA SER A 102 49.41 -0.07 -5.12
C SER A 102 48.49 0.92 -4.41
N GLY A 103 48.77 2.23 -4.51
CA GLY A 103 47.89 3.26 -3.92
C GLY A 103 46.49 3.34 -4.54
N GLU A 104 46.30 2.74 -5.72
CA GLU A 104 44.99 2.66 -6.40
C GLU A 104 44.00 1.74 -5.66
N ASP A 105 44.51 0.67 -5.03
CA ASP A 105 43.68 -0.25 -4.24
C ASP A 105 43.03 0.45 -3.05
N ASP A 106 43.72 1.40 -2.43
CA ASP A 106 43.23 2.17 -1.28
C ASP A 106 42.20 3.23 -1.68
N ALA A 107 42.35 3.82 -2.87
CA ALA A 107 41.34 4.72 -3.42
C ALA A 107 40.02 3.98 -3.71
N ALA A 108 40.10 2.80 -4.33
CA ALA A 108 38.92 1.97 -4.62
C ALA A 108 38.18 1.52 -3.34
N PHE A 109 38.92 1.18 -2.29
CA PHE A 109 38.32 0.79 -1.01
C PHE A 109 37.71 1.97 -0.24
N THR A 110 38.31 3.15 -0.34
CA THR A 110 37.76 4.38 0.22
C THR A 110 36.44 4.72 -0.45
N ASN A 111 36.37 4.64 -1.78
CA ASN A 111 35.13 4.81 -2.54
C ASN A 111 34.06 3.79 -2.11
N PHE A 112 34.44 2.51 -2.01
CA PHE A 112 33.56 1.45 -1.53
C PHE A 112 32.94 1.79 -0.16
N LYS A 113 33.76 2.20 0.82
CA LYS A 113 33.26 2.59 2.14
C LYS A 113 32.28 3.75 2.07
N GLN A 114 32.60 4.78 1.29
CA GLN A 114 31.73 5.95 1.12
C GLN A 114 30.35 5.53 0.58
N VAL A 115 30.30 4.68 -0.45
CA VAL A 115 29.04 4.20 -1.03
C VAL A 115 28.20 3.43 -0.01
N ILE A 116 28.83 2.60 0.83
CA ILE A 116 28.13 1.86 1.89
C ILE A 116 27.58 2.80 2.97
N GLU A 117 28.36 3.80 3.37
CA GLU A 117 27.95 4.80 4.37
C GLU A 117 26.77 5.65 3.86
N GLU A 118 26.84 6.11 2.61
CA GLU A 118 25.76 6.84 1.95
C GLU A 118 24.48 6.00 1.88
N TRP A 119 24.59 4.72 1.49
CA TRP A 119 23.47 3.79 1.49
C TRP A 119 22.87 3.61 2.89
N THR A 120 23.70 3.40 3.91
CA THR A 120 23.28 3.22 5.30
C THR A 120 22.55 4.45 5.83
N ALA A 121 23.02 5.64 5.49
CA ALA A 121 22.37 6.91 5.84
C ALA A 121 20.97 7.03 5.19
N GLN A 122 20.83 6.63 3.92
CA GLN A 122 19.55 6.65 3.21
C GLN A 122 18.53 5.64 3.76
N VAL A 123 18.97 4.45 4.19
CA VAL A 123 18.08 3.46 4.80
C VAL A 123 17.59 3.93 6.17
N ARG A 124 18.46 4.55 6.97
CA ARG A 124 18.10 5.09 8.28
C ARG A 124 17.10 6.25 8.19
N SER A 125 17.26 7.15 7.21
CA SER A 125 16.35 8.28 7.05
C SER A 125 14.95 7.90 6.56
N LYS A 126 14.81 6.72 5.92
CA LYS A 126 13.53 6.21 5.36
C LYS A 126 12.80 5.24 6.28
N THR A 127 13.51 4.67 7.26
CA THR A 127 12.95 3.76 8.27
C THR A 127 12.54 4.51 9.56
N GLY A 128 12.85 5.81 9.66
CA GLY A 128 12.44 6.71 10.74
C GLY A 128 11.03 7.26 10.57
#